data_AF-A0A7C2L493-F1
#
_entry.id   AF-A0A7C2L493-F1
#
_cell.length_a   1.000
_cell.length_b   1.000
_cell.length_c   1.000
_cell.angle_alpha   90.00
_cell.angle_beta   90.00
_cell.angle_gamma   90.00
#
_symmetry.space_group_name_H-M   'P 1'
#
loop_
_entity.id
_entity.type
_entity.pdbx_description
1 polymer ?
#
loop_
_entity_poly.entity_id
_entity_poly.type
_entity_poly.pdbx_seq_one_letter_code
_entity_poly.pdbx_strand_id
1 'polypeptide(L)'
;MSDALALLIERIRAQDARAIARAISLVENDGAQALRLLQRLFPYTGRALVLGMTGSPGVGKSTLVDRLAQYYRARGETVGIIA
;
A
#
# COMPACT_ATOMS: atom_id res chain seq x y z
N MET A 1 -16.38 14.98 -11.48
CA MET A 1 -15.94 13.65 -11.01
C MET A 1 -14.47 13.33 -11.35
N SER A 2 -13.96 13.76 -12.52
CA SER A 2 -12.54 13.57 -12.91
C SER A 2 -11.54 14.13 -11.89
N ASP A 3 -11.81 15.33 -11.36
CA ASP A 3 -10.84 16.07 -10.53
C ASP A 3 -10.63 15.45 -9.15
N ALA A 4 -11.69 14.91 -8.54
CA ALA A 4 -11.59 14.24 -7.24
C ALA A 4 -10.74 12.96 -7.32
N LEU A 5 -10.81 12.23 -8.45
CA LEU A 5 -9.97 11.06 -8.68
C LEU A 5 -8.51 11.46 -8.96
N ALA A 6 -8.28 12.52 -9.73
CA ALA A 6 -6.95 13.05 -9.97
C ALA A 6 -6.28 13.51 -8.68
N LEU A 7 -7.00 14.26 -7.83
CA LEU A 7 -6.51 14.70 -6.53
C LEU A 7 -6.18 13.52 -5.61
N LEU A 8 -7.02 12.47 -5.62
CA LEU A 8 -6.75 11.27 -4.84
C LEU A 8 -5.44 10.59 -5.28
N ILE A 9 -5.21 10.46 -6.59
CA ILE A 9 -3.98 9.86 -7.14
C ILE A 9 -2.75 10.69 -6.75
N GLU A 10 -2.80 12.01 -6.88
CA GLU A 10 -1.69 12.88 -6.47
C GLU A 10 -1.36 12.73 -4.98
N ARG A 11 -2.38 12.68 -4.11
CA ARG A 11 -2.17 12.46 -2.68
C ARG A 11 -1.60 11.07 -2.36
N ILE A 12 -2.02 10.02 -3.08
CA ILE A 12 -1.43 8.68 -2.94
C ILE A 12 0.06 8.71 -3.32
N ARG A 13 0.41 9.36 -4.43
CA ARG A 13 1.79 9.49 -4.91
C ARG A 13 2.66 10.33 -3.96
N ALA A 14 2.04 11.29 -3.25
CA ALA A 14 2.66 12.04 -2.17
C ALA A 14 2.70 11.30 -0.82
N GLN A 15 2.37 9.99 -0.80
CA GLN A 15 2.42 9.13 0.38
C GLN A 15 1.47 9.56 1.52
N ASP A 16 0.37 10.23 1.17
CA ASP A 16 -0.65 10.61 2.15
C ASP A 16 -1.39 9.36 2.66
N ALA A 17 -1.19 9.05 3.95
CA ALA A 17 -1.76 7.87 4.59
C ALA A 17 -3.30 7.80 4.50
N ARG A 18 -4.00 8.95 4.58
CA ARG A 18 -5.47 9.00 4.48
C ARG A 18 -5.93 8.74 3.05
N ALA A 19 -5.20 9.25 2.06
CA ALA A 19 -5.49 8.99 0.66
C ALA A 19 -5.28 7.50 0.32
N ILE A 20 -4.21 6.88 0.84
CA ILE A 20 -3.94 5.45 0.69
C ILE A 20 -5.03 4.60 1.35
N ALA A 21 -5.41 4.91 2.60
CA ALA A 21 -6.48 4.19 3.29
C ALA A 21 -7.82 4.28 2.51
N ARG A 22 -8.17 5.47 2.03
CA ARG A 22 -9.36 5.66 1.19
C ARG A 22 -9.30 4.87 -0.11
N ALA A 23 -8.13 4.77 -0.73
CA ALA A 23 -7.92 3.98 -1.94
C ALA A 23 -8.11 2.49 -1.67
N ILE A 24 -7.58 1.97 -0.56
CA ILE A 24 -7.78 0.58 -0.12
C ILE A 24 -9.27 0.31 0.04
N SER A 25 -9.99 1.13 0.82
CA SER A 25 -11.43 0.97 1.00
C SER A 25 -12.21 1.07 -0.31
N LEU A 26 -11.80 1.94 -1.24
CA LEU A 26 -12.45 2.03 -2.55
C LEU A 26 -12.27 0.74 -3.36
N VAL A 27 -11.08 0.13 -3.30
CA VAL A 27 -10.78 -1.12 -3.99
C VAL A 27 -11.53 -2.30 -3.36
N GLU A 28 -11.62 -2.36 -2.03
CA GLU A 28 -12.35 -3.40 -1.30
C GLU A 28 -13.86 -3.40 -1.57
N ASN A 29 -14.45 -2.21 -1.78
CA ASN A 29 -15.89 -2.07 -2.08
C ASN A 29 -16.25 -2.37 -3.54
N ASP A 30 -15.24 -2.60 -4.39
CA ASP A 30 -15.37 -2.86 -5.83
C ASP A 30 -16.13 -1.76 -6.62
N GLY A 31 -16.08 -1.85 -7.96
CA GLY A 31 -16.86 -1.03 -8.87
C GLY A 31 -16.04 -0.17 -9.83
N ALA A 32 -16.74 0.54 -10.72
CA ALA A 32 -16.13 1.26 -11.84
C ALA A 32 -15.15 2.38 -11.40
N GLN A 33 -15.27 2.92 -10.19
CA GLN A 33 -14.29 3.88 -9.66
C GLN A 33 -13.00 3.19 -9.20
N ALA A 34 -13.08 2.02 -8.58
CA ALA A 34 -11.91 1.24 -8.18
C ALA A 34 -11.08 0.84 -9.40
N LEU A 35 -11.73 0.31 -10.45
CA LEU A 35 -11.05 -0.07 -11.68
C LEU A 35 -10.32 1.12 -12.34
N ARG A 36 -10.97 2.28 -12.43
CA ARG A 36 -10.36 3.50 -12.96
C ARG A 36 -9.19 4.01 -12.11
N LEU A 37 -9.30 3.91 -10.78
CA LEU A 37 -8.21 4.25 -9.87
C LEU A 37 -7.00 3.34 -10.12
N LEU A 38 -7.20 2.02 -10.16
CA LEU A 38 -6.16 1.03 -10.38
C LEU A 38 -5.47 1.22 -11.73
N GLN A 39 -6.24 1.40 -12.81
CA GLN A 39 -5.70 1.66 -14.15
C GLN A 39 -4.79 2.90 -14.19
N ARG A 40 -5.19 3.98 -13.50
CA ARG A 40 -4.39 5.22 -13.45
C ARG A 40 -3.17 5.12 -12.53
N LEU A 41 -3.22 4.28 -11.50
CA LEU A 41 -2.08 4.04 -10.60
C LEU A 41 -1.07 3.05 -11.19
N PHE A 42 -1.49 2.14 -12.07
CA PHE A 42 -0.67 1.07 -12.62
C PHE A 42 0.71 1.51 -13.17
N PRO A 43 0.86 2.64 -13.89
CA PRO A 43 2.18 3.09 -14.36
C PRO A 43 3.18 3.46 -13.25
N TYR A 44 2.72 3.63 -12.01
CA TYR A 44 3.54 4.03 -10.86
C TYR A 44 3.87 2.85 -9.92
N THR A 45 3.39 1.63 -10.21
CA THR A 45 3.62 0.44 -9.39
C THR A 45 4.82 -0.38 -9.91
N GLY A 46 5.09 -1.54 -9.28
CA GLY A 46 6.13 -2.48 -9.73
C GLY A 46 7.57 -2.13 -9.32
N ARG A 47 7.75 -1.09 -8.49
CA ARG A 47 9.06 -0.61 -8.03
C ARG A 47 9.41 -1.01 -6.60
N ALA A 48 8.61 -1.89 -5.98
CA ALA A 48 8.77 -2.32 -4.60
C ALA A 48 9.24 -3.78 -4.54
N LEU A 49 10.10 -4.08 -3.57
CA LEU A 49 10.38 -5.45 -3.16
C LEU A 49 9.16 -6.02 -2.42
N VAL A 50 8.60 -7.12 -2.92
CA VAL A 50 7.45 -7.80 -2.31
C VAL A 50 7.92 -9.09 -1.66
N LEU A 51 7.74 -9.20 -0.34
CA LEU A 51 8.16 -10.35 0.45
C LEU A 51 6.94 -11.07 1.03
N GLY A 52 6.76 -12.34 0.67
CA GLY A 52 5.75 -13.21 1.26
C GLY A 52 6.25 -13.80 2.58
N MET A 53 5.48 -13.63 3.66
CA MET A 53 5.83 -14.12 5.00
C MET A 53 4.81 -15.17 5.45
N THR A 54 5.27 -16.40 5.71
CA THR A 54 4.44 -17.51 6.16
C THR A 54 5.08 -18.25 7.34
N GLY A 55 4.28 -19.01 8.09
CA GLY A 55 4.72 -19.79 9.24
C GLY A 55 3.56 -20.11 10.18
N SER A 56 3.75 -21.11 11.05
CA SER A 56 2.75 -21.52 12.03
C SER A 56 2.44 -20.41 13.05
N PRO A 57 1.24 -20.43 13.68
CA PRO A 57 0.94 -19.54 14.80
C PRO A 57 2.01 -19.66 15.90
N GLY A 58 2.48 -18.52 16.43
CA GLY A 58 3.48 -18.49 17.50
C GLY A 58 4.95 -18.60 17.05
N VAL A 59 5.25 -18.83 15.77
CA VAL A 59 6.65 -18.95 15.26
C VAL A 59 7.47 -17.65 15.33
N GLY A 60 6.86 -16.55 15.77
CA GLY A 60 7.51 -15.24 15.84
C GLY A 60 7.45 -14.43 14.54
N LYS A 61 6.57 -14.80 13.59
CA LYS A 61 6.39 -14.06 12.32
C LYS A 61 6.16 -12.56 12.52
N SER A 62 5.30 -12.17 13.47
CA SER A 62 5.02 -10.75 13.72
C SER A 62 6.23 -10.02 14.28
N THR A 63 7.02 -10.67 15.15
CA THR A 63 8.30 -10.13 15.64
C THR A 63 9.29 -9.91 14.50
N LEU A 64 9.40 -10.87 13.58
CA LEU A 64 10.28 -10.75 12.41
C LEU A 64 9.82 -9.62 11.48
N VAL A 65 8.52 -9.53 11.18
CA VAL A 65 7.95 -8.46 10.35
C VAL A 65 8.19 -7.08 10.98
N ASP A 66 7.99 -6.92 12.28
CA ASP A 66 8.26 -5.67 13.00
C ASP A 66 9.74 -5.26 12.91
N ARG A 67 10.66 -6.21 13.11
CA ARG A 67 12.10 -5.94 13.02
C ARG A 67 12.57 -5.61 11.61
N LEU A 68 12.02 -6.29 10.60
CA LEU A 68 12.28 -5.95 9.19
C LEU A 68 11.76 -4.54 8.87
N ALA A 69 10.56 -4.19 9.33
CA ALA A 69 10.00 -2.86 9.13
C ALA A 69 10.89 -1.78 9.76
N GLN A 70 11.34 -1.97 11.00
CA GLN A 70 12.27 -1.07 11.67
C GLN A 70 13.59 -0.93 10.93
N TYR A 71 14.16 -2.06 10.44
CA TYR A 71 15.40 -2.08 9.69
C TYR A 71 15.32 -1.23 8.40
N TYR A 72 14.29 -1.44 7.57
CA TYR A 72 14.12 -0.67 6.33
C TYR A 72 13.78 0.79 6.60
N ARG A 73 12.97 1.07 7.62
CA ARG A 73 12.66 2.44 8.04
C ARG A 73 13.89 3.21 8.50
N ALA A 74 14.81 2.56 9.22
CA ALA A 74 16.08 3.17 9.66
C ALA A 74 16.99 3.55 8.47
N ARG A 75 16.78 2.93 7.31
CA ARG A 75 17.49 3.24 6.05
C ARG A 75 16.78 4.30 5.21
N GLY A 76 15.71 4.90 5.71
CA GLY A 76 14.90 5.89 5.00
C GLY A 76 13.94 5.29 3.98
N GLU A 77 13.79 3.97 3.94
CA GLU A 77 12.89 3.28 3.01
C GLU A 77 11.44 3.31 3.51
N THR A 78 10.51 3.14 2.59
CA THR A 78 9.07 3.10 2.89
C THR A 78 8.60 1.66 2.96
N VAL A 79 7.84 1.31 4.00
CA VAL A 79 7.39 -0.06 4.24
C VAL A 79 5.86 -0.08 4.30
N GLY A 80 5.26 -1.02 3.56
CA GLY A 80 3.84 -1.38 3.69
C GLY A 80 3.72 -2.82 4.18
N ILE A 81 2.82 -3.05 5.14
CA ILE A 81 2.54 -4.38 5.69
C ILE A 81 1.07 -4.70 5.39
N ILE A 82 0.83 -5.85 4.75
CA ILE A 82 -0.49 -6.42 4.50
C ILE A 82 -0.58 -7.66 5.39
N ALA A 83 -1.54 -7.71 6.31
CA ALA A 83 -1.66 -8.74 7.33
C ALA A 83 -3.12 -9.10 7.59
#